data_AF-A0A0K8SPQ3-F1
#
_entry.id   AF-A0A0K8SPQ3-F1
#
_cell.length_a   1.000
_cell.length_b   1.000
_cell.length_c   1.000
_cell.angle_alpha   90.00
_cell.angle_beta   90.00
_cell.angle_gamma   90.00
#
_symmetry.space_group_name_H-M   'P 1'
#
loop_
_entity.id
_entity.type
_entity.pdbx_description
1 polymer ?
#
loop_
_entity_poly.entity_id
_entity_poly.type
_entity_poly.pdbx_seq_one_letter_code
_entity_poly.pdbx_strand_id
1 'polypeptide(L)'
;SVDDCQGEDEGSFCSDSGCSKKKCEFKCKMTKEGPHCFCKEGYKLKTDNSTCVDANECEVDGSCDQICANTVGSFRCSCVPGYKEVNHTKCEAINVPPNEPPTIILSSSSDLRR
;
A
#
# COMPACT_ATOMS: atom_id res chain seq x y z
N SER A 1 -1.60 27.44 7.68
CA SER A 1 -2.84 26.76 8.06
C SER A 1 -3.40 27.46 9.25
N VAL A 2 -4.54 28.12 9.09
CA VAL A 2 -5.23 28.81 10.16
C VAL A 2 -6.00 27.75 10.97
N ASP A 3 -5.79 27.75 12.27
CA ASP A 3 -6.54 26.95 13.23
C ASP A 3 -7.95 27.56 13.36
N ASP A 4 -8.92 26.98 12.67
CA ASP A 4 -10.35 27.34 12.73
C ASP A 4 -11.01 26.90 14.05
N CYS A 5 -10.32 27.03 15.19
CA CYS A 5 -10.81 26.66 16.53
C CYS A 5 -11.10 27.89 17.41
N GLN A 6 -11.50 29.01 16.82
CA GLN A 6 -11.76 30.27 17.52
C GLN A 6 -13.18 30.80 17.28
N GLY A 7 -14.20 29.97 17.53
CA GLY A 7 -15.62 30.38 17.40
C GLY A 7 -16.47 29.88 18.57
N GLU A 8 -17.33 30.75 19.11
CA GLU A 8 -18.19 30.46 20.28
C GLU A 8 -19.46 29.63 19.95
N ASP A 9 -19.68 29.31 18.67
CA ASP A 9 -20.75 28.42 18.20
C ASP A 9 -20.29 26.95 18.07
N GLU A 10 -18.99 26.67 18.26
CA GLU A 10 -18.46 25.31 18.34
C GLU A 10 -18.53 24.85 19.81
N GLY A 11 -19.54 24.05 20.14
CA GLY A 11 -19.74 23.50 21.50
C GLY A 11 -18.55 22.64 22.00
N SER A 12 -18.74 21.97 23.13
CA SER A 12 -17.73 21.22 23.93
C SER A 12 -16.91 20.12 23.19
N PHE A 13 -17.06 19.97 21.87
CA PHE A 13 -16.34 19.03 21.02
C PHE A 13 -14.92 19.49 20.64
N CYS A 14 -14.57 20.77 20.80
CA CYS A 14 -13.18 21.27 20.71
C CYS A 14 -12.36 20.99 22.00
N SER A 15 -12.72 19.95 22.76
CA SER A 15 -11.91 19.49 23.89
C SER A 15 -10.82 18.54 23.39
N ASP A 16 -9.61 19.07 23.37
CA ASP A 16 -8.30 18.47 23.08
C ASP A 16 -8.03 17.15 23.86
N SER A 17 -8.77 16.07 23.57
CA SER A 17 -8.72 14.85 24.40
C SER A 17 -9.05 13.55 23.67
N GLY A 18 -9.35 13.59 22.37
CA GLY A 18 -9.59 12.36 21.62
C GLY A 18 -8.33 11.47 21.55
N CYS A 19 -7.20 12.06 21.15
CA CYS A 19 -5.94 11.33 21.04
C CYS A 19 -5.25 11.08 22.38
N SER A 20 -5.49 11.91 23.39
CA SER A 20 -4.93 11.74 24.74
C SER A 20 -5.48 10.49 25.45
N LYS A 21 -6.66 10.00 25.04
CA LYS A 21 -7.29 8.78 25.57
C LYS A 21 -7.04 7.54 24.69
N LYS A 22 -6.71 7.73 23.40
CA LYS A 22 -6.54 6.63 22.46
C LYS A 22 -5.07 6.19 22.41
N LYS A 23 -4.80 4.94 22.80
CA LYS A 23 -3.46 4.37 22.74
C LYS A 23 -3.17 3.88 21.32
N CYS A 24 -2.58 4.74 20.49
CA CYS A 24 -2.09 4.39 19.16
C CYS A 24 -0.63 3.93 19.23
N GLU A 25 -0.25 2.97 18.41
CA GLU A 25 1.15 2.49 18.34
C GLU A 25 2.09 3.53 17.71
N PHE A 26 1.64 4.23 16.65
CA PHE A 26 2.48 5.20 15.93
C PHE A 26 1.99 6.65 16.07
N LYS A 27 0.90 7.02 15.40
CA LYS A 27 0.38 8.40 15.44
C LYS A 27 -1.12 8.43 15.64
N CYS A 28 -1.63 9.42 16.37
CA CYS A 28 -3.04 9.74 16.44
C CYS A 28 -3.32 11.08 15.77
N LYS A 29 -4.43 11.20 15.05
CA LYS A 29 -4.96 12.50 14.57
C LYS A 29 -6.47 12.54 14.74
N MET A 30 -7.01 13.73 15.00
CA MET A 30 -8.45 13.95 14.99
C MET A 30 -8.95 14.00 13.53
N THR A 31 -10.01 13.25 13.23
CA THR A 31 -10.74 13.30 11.95
C THR A 31 -12.20 13.71 12.20
N LYS A 32 -12.99 13.92 11.14
CA LYS A 32 -14.43 14.20 11.25
C LYS A 32 -15.22 13.10 11.98
N GLU A 33 -14.66 11.90 12.06
CA GLU A 33 -15.24 10.73 12.74
C GLU A 33 -14.65 10.52 14.15
N GLY A 34 -13.80 11.43 14.63
CA GLY A 34 -13.13 11.36 15.94
C GLY A 34 -11.64 10.99 15.87
N PRO A 35 -11.01 10.61 17.00
CA PRO A 35 -9.59 10.29 17.04
C PRO A 35 -9.30 8.99 16.28
N HIS A 36 -8.46 9.08 15.25
CA HIS A 36 -8.03 7.95 14.42
C HIS A 36 -6.53 7.69 14.56
N CYS A 37 -6.14 6.42 14.62
CA CYS A 37 -4.74 6.03 14.67
C CYS A 37 -4.20 5.89 13.25
N PHE A 38 -2.94 6.19 13.04
CA PHE A 38 -2.27 6.08 11.75
C PHE A 38 -0.98 5.30 11.96
N CYS A 39 -0.67 4.45 10.99
CA CYS A 39 0.57 3.69 10.94
C CYS A 39 1.60 4.40 10.07
N LYS A 40 2.86 4.01 10.22
CA LYS A 40 3.92 4.39 9.28
C LYS A 40 3.67 3.75 7.92
N GLU A 41 4.33 4.28 6.89
CA GLU A 41 4.33 3.69 5.55
C GLU A 41 4.80 2.22 5.59
N GLY A 42 4.17 1.36 4.79
CA GLY A 42 4.37 -0.09 4.79
C GLY A 42 3.62 -0.83 5.92
N TYR A 43 2.76 -0.15 6.68
CA TYR A 43 1.99 -0.76 7.77
C TYR A 43 0.53 -0.37 7.70
N LYS A 44 -0.35 -1.30 8.07
CA LYS A 44 -1.79 -1.10 8.16
C LYS A 44 -2.28 -1.24 9.61
N LEU A 45 -3.37 -0.54 9.91
CA LEU A 45 -4.04 -0.72 11.19
C LEU A 45 -4.61 -2.13 11.30
N LYS A 46 -4.40 -2.75 12.46
CA LYS A 46 -5.06 -4.00 12.82
C LYS A 46 -6.52 -3.73 13.19
N THR A 47 -7.31 -4.80 13.35
CA THR A 47 -8.73 -4.77 13.71
C THR A 47 -9.05 -4.11 15.05
N ASP A 48 -8.04 -3.84 15.88
CA ASP A 48 -8.18 -3.09 17.13
C ASP A 48 -8.12 -1.57 16.93
N ASN A 49 -7.91 -1.10 15.69
CA ASN A 49 -7.77 0.32 15.30
C ASN A 49 -6.72 1.10 16.10
N SER A 50 -5.71 0.40 16.62
CA SER A 50 -4.68 0.96 17.51
C SER A 50 -3.27 0.44 17.22
N THR A 51 -3.13 -0.83 16.86
CA THR A 51 -1.83 -1.45 16.56
C THR A 51 -1.55 -1.46 15.06
N CYS A 52 -0.27 -1.42 14.72
CA CYS A 52 0.22 -1.43 13.35
C CYS A 52 0.81 -2.79 13.03
N VAL A 53 0.34 -3.38 11.95
CA VAL A 53 0.89 -4.61 11.39
C VAL A 53 1.46 -4.33 10.03
N ASP A 54 2.46 -5.11 9.65
CA ASP A 54 3.05 -5.07 8.32
C ASP A 54 1.96 -5.17 7.24
N ALA A 55 1.98 -4.26 6.28
CA ALA A 55 1.09 -4.33 5.15
C ALA A 55 1.72 -5.27 4.13
N ASN A 56 1.02 -6.34 3.77
CA ASN A 56 1.49 -7.21 2.70
C ASN A 56 1.12 -6.59 1.35
N GLU A 57 2.02 -5.84 0.73
CA GLU A 57 1.75 -5.23 -0.57
C GLU A 57 1.63 -6.28 -1.70
N CYS A 58 2.12 -7.51 -1.49
CA CYS A 58 1.96 -8.61 -2.45
C CYS A 58 0.52 -9.16 -2.53
N GLU A 59 -0.35 -8.82 -1.57
CA GLU A 59 -1.79 -9.11 -1.65
C GLU A 59 -2.55 -8.09 -2.51
N VAL A 60 -1.89 -7.01 -2.93
CA VAL A 60 -2.47 -5.98 -3.78
C VAL A 60 -2.07 -6.26 -5.23
N ASP A 61 -3.07 -6.39 -6.09
CA ASP A 61 -2.85 -6.59 -7.52
C ASP A 61 -2.10 -5.39 -8.12
N GLY A 62 -1.05 -5.68 -8.91
CA GLY A 62 -0.25 -4.66 -9.59
C GLY A 62 0.88 -4.04 -8.76
N SER A 63 1.15 -4.51 -7.54
CA SER A 63 2.31 -4.06 -6.76
C SER A 63 3.66 -4.40 -7.41
N CYS A 64 3.74 -5.56 -8.06
CA CYS A 64 4.88 -5.99 -8.86
C CYS A 64 4.40 -6.55 -10.21
N ASP A 65 5.19 -6.37 -11.27
CA ASP A 65 4.90 -6.95 -12.59
C ASP A 65 5.00 -8.48 -12.60
N GLN A 66 5.92 -9.04 -11.82
CA GLN A 66 6.26 -10.47 -11.88
C GLN A 66 6.29 -11.13 -10.49
N ILE A 67 7.44 -11.11 -9.81
CA ILE A 67 7.63 -11.80 -8.53
C ILE A 67 7.58 -10.77 -7.41
N CYS A 68 6.71 -10.96 -6.43
CA CYS A 68 6.63 -10.15 -5.22
C CYS A 68 7.06 -10.94 -3.99
N ALA A 69 7.89 -10.33 -3.15
CA ALA A 69 8.25 -10.84 -1.84
C ALA A 69 7.97 -9.78 -0.77
N ASN A 70 7.06 -10.10 0.15
CA ASN A 70 6.75 -9.23 1.28
C ASN A 70 7.91 -9.19 2.28
N THR A 71 8.22 -8.00 2.80
CA THR A 71 9.28 -7.79 3.80
C THR A 71 8.76 -6.93 4.95
N VAL A 72 9.44 -6.91 6.09
CA VAL A 72 8.94 -6.11 7.22
C VAL A 72 9.08 -4.61 6.92
N GLY A 73 7.94 -3.96 6.72
CA GLY A 73 7.75 -2.55 6.43
C GLY A 73 7.85 -2.15 4.96
N SER A 74 7.90 -3.11 4.04
CA SER A 74 7.92 -2.86 2.59
C SER A 74 7.79 -4.18 1.82
N PHE A 75 7.98 -4.14 0.51
CA PHE A 75 8.05 -5.32 -0.33
C PHE A 75 9.21 -5.17 -1.31
N ARG A 76 9.59 -6.30 -1.91
CA ARG A 76 10.58 -6.33 -2.97
C ARG A 76 10.01 -7.03 -4.18
N CYS A 77 10.09 -6.39 -5.34
CA CYS A 77 9.85 -7.05 -6.60
C CYS A 77 11.13 -7.66 -7.17
N SER A 78 10.97 -8.71 -7.94
CA SER A 78 12.03 -9.29 -8.75
C SER A 78 11.46 -9.81 -10.06
N CYS A 79 12.35 -9.97 -11.04
CA CYS A 79 11.98 -10.43 -12.37
C CYS A 79 12.44 -11.87 -12.59
N VAL A 80 11.68 -12.63 -13.38
CA VAL A 80 12.08 -13.97 -13.82
C VAL A 80 13.31 -13.88 -14.74
N PRO A 81 14.10 -14.96 -14.88
CA PRO A 81 15.21 -14.99 -15.83
C PRO A 81 14.78 -14.57 -17.23
N GLY A 82 15.59 -13.72 -17.89
CA GLY A 82 15.23 -13.11 -19.17
C GLY A 82 14.54 -11.75 -19.06
N TYR A 83 14.35 -11.22 -17.84
CA TYR A 83 13.82 -9.88 -17.59
C TYR A 83 14.72 -9.11 -16.63
N LYS A 84 14.76 -7.79 -16.78
CA LYS A 84 15.47 -6.85 -15.91
C LYS A 84 14.47 -5.91 -15.23
N GLU A 85 14.82 -5.52 -14.02
CA GLU A 85 14.07 -4.53 -13.26
C GLU A 85 14.33 -3.12 -13.81
N VAL A 86 13.28 -2.31 -13.94
CA VAL A 86 13.39 -0.94 -14.47
C VAL A 86 12.98 0.12 -13.44
N ASN A 87 11.95 -0.13 -12.62
CA ASN A 87 11.32 0.90 -11.76
C ASN A 87 10.95 0.42 -10.34
N HIS A 88 11.66 -0.49 -9.64
CA HIS A 88 11.12 -0.98 -8.35
C HIS A 88 10.14 -2.14 -8.53
N THR A 89 9.22 -1.96 -9.47
CA THR A 89 8.02 -2.77 -9.65
C THR A 89 7.88 -3.34 -11.05
N LYS A 90 8.58 -2.76 -12.03
CA LYS A 90 8.44 -3.07 -13.45
C LYS A 90 9.55 -3.97 -13.98
N CYS A 91 9.19 -4.95 -14.80
CA CYS A 91 10.11 -5.91 -15.41
C CYS A 91 10.06 -5.84 -16.94
N GLU A 92 11.22 -5.67 -17.58
CA GLU A 92 11.34 -5.59 -19.04
C GLU A 92 12.25 -6.70 -19.57
N ALA A 93 11.86 -7.36 -20.66
CA ALA A 93 12.64 -8.44 -21.23
C ALA A 93 14.02 -7.97 -21.69
N ILE A 94 15.06 -8.76 -21.41
CA ILE A 94 16.41 -8.53 -21.92
C ILE A 94 16.52 -9.19 -23.30
N ASN A 95 17.00 -8.45 -24.30
CA ASN A 95 17.14 -8.87 -25.71
C ASN A 95 15.86 -8.83 -26.57
N VAL A 96 14.95 -7.88 -26.32
CA VAL A 96 13.83 -7.62 -27.25
C VAL A 96 14.36 -6.92 -28.52
N PRO A 97 14.06 -7.44 -29.72
CA PRO A 97 14.36 -6.74 -30.96
C PRO A 97 13.68 -5.36 -30.98
N PRO A 98 14.34 -4.29 -31.47
CA PRO A 98 13.85 -2.92 -31.36
C PRO A 98 12.52 -2.62 -32.10
N ASN A 99 11.88 -3.62 -32.73
CA ASN A 99 10.66 -3.47 -33.52
C ASN A 99 9.63 -4.60 -33.26
N GLU A 100 9.78 -5.39 -32.20
CA GLU A 100 8.81 -6.46 -31.91
C GLU A 100 7.74 -5.95 -30.93
N PRO A 101 6.45 -5.91 -31.32
CA PRO A 101 5.39 -5.49 -30.41
C PRO A 101 5.22 -6.52 -29.29
N PRO A 102 4.80 -6.09 -28.08
CA PRO A 102 4.49 -7.01 -26.99
C PRO A 102 3.39 -7.98 -27.45
N THR A 103 3.75 -9.25 -27.60
CA THR A 103 2.82 -10.29 -28.05
C THR A 103 2.17 -10.92 -26.83
N ILE A 104 0.83 -10.82 -26.74
CA ILE A 104 0.06 -11.52 -25.72
C ILE A 104 -0.05 -12.98 -26.17
N ILE A 105 0.72 -13.88 -25.54
CA ILE A 105 0.55 -15.32 -25.72
C ILE A 105 -0.71 -15.73 -24.95
N LEU A 106 -1.84 -15.84 -25.63
CA LEU A 106 -3.05 -16.42 -25.05
C LEU A 106 -2.91 -17.94 -25.06
N SER A 107 -2.45 -18.53 -23.96
CA SER A 107 -2.52 -19.98 -23.77
C SER A 107 -3.98 -20.37 -23.50
N SER A 108 -4.71 -20.69 -24.57
CA SER A 108 -6.03 -21.32 -24.43
C SER A 108 -5.86 -22.76 -23.96
N SER A 109 -6.71 -23.21 -23.03
CA SER A 109 -6.71 -24.59 -22.50
C SER A 109 -7.07 -25.67 -23.55
N SER A 110 -7.23 -25.30 -24.81
CA SER A 110 -7.63 -26.16 -25.93
C SER A 110 -6.49 -27.06 -26.44
N ASP A 111 -5.23 -26.70 -26.19
CA ASP A 111 -4.06 -27.37 -26.76
C ASP A 111 -3.51 -28.55 -25.90
N LEU A 112 -4.18 -28.92 -24.80
CA LEU A 112 -3.79 -30.03 -23.91
C LEU A 112 -4.61 -31.33 -24.13
N ARG A 113 -5.34 -31.45 -25.24
CA ARG A 113 -5.94 -32.74 -25.63
C ARG A 113 -5.44 -33.17 -27.01
N ARG A 114 -4.36 -33.94 -27.01
CA ARG A 114 -4.12 -34.99 -27.99
C ARG A 114 -3.85 -36.30 -27.26
#